data_AF-A0A2V7NE94-F1
#
_entry.id   AF-A0A2V7NE94-F1
#
_cell.length_a   1.000
_cell.length_b   1.000
_cell.length_c   1.000
_cell.angle_alpha   90.00
_cell.angle_beta   90.00
_cell.angle_gamma   90.00
#
_symmetry.space_group_name_H-M   'P 1'
#
loop_
_entity.id
_entity.type
_entity.pdbx_description
1 polymer ?
#
loop_
_entity_poly.entity_id
_entity_poly.type
_entity_poly.pdbx_seq_one_letter_code
_entity_poly.pdbx_strand_id
1 'polypeptide(L)'
;MGDAESERFVAACQAPVVEVVTKVDLAARSPDGLGVSVVTGAGLDALRARLAEAAFGRLLALGDVEPVVTRARHRAALERALGEVDAFYVAREQQVDAAAATHLRAAVGALDDLIGAVTPDDVLDRVFASFCVGK
;
A
#
# COMPACT_ATOMS: atom_id res chain seq x y z
N MET A 1 -2.53 -21.83 28.04
CA MET A 1 -1.35 -22.45 27.38
C MET A 1 -1.20 -21.98 25.92
N GLY A 2 -1.75 -20.81 25.54
CA GLY A 2 -1.67 -20.27 24.17
C GLY A 2 -1.05 -18.87 24.07
N ASP A 3 -0.83 -18.17 25.20
CA ASP A 3 -0.43 -16.75 25.18
C ASP A 3 1.00 -16.56 24.67
N ALA A 4 1.97 -17.36 25.14
CA ALA A 4 3.38 -17.18 24.75
C ALA A 4 3.68 -17.47 23.27
N GLU A 5 2.92 -18.36 22.62
CA GLU A 5 3.07 -18.65 21.19
C GLU A 5 2.38 -17.58 20.33
N SER A 6 1.19 -17.15 20.77
CA SER A 6 0.45 -16.06 20.12
C SER A 6 1.22 -14.74 20.20
N GLU A 7 1.78 -14.39 21.36
CA GLU A 7 2.62 -13.21 21.56
C GLU A 7 3.85 -13.22 20.65
N ARG A 8 4.51 -14.37 20.48
CA ARG A 8 5.66 -14.51 19.57
C ARG A 8 5.26 -14.32 18.12
N PHE A 9 4.12 -14.88 17.71
CA PHE A 9 3.61 -14.73 16.35
C PHE A 9 3.23 -13.28 16.06
N VAL A 10 2.55 -12.61 16.99
CA VAL A 10 2.20 -11.19 16.90
C VAL A 10 3.46 -10.32 16.85
N ALA A 11 4.46 -10.61 17.69
CA ALA A 11 5.74 -9.88 17.70
C ALA A 11 6.55 -10.05 16.40
N ALA A 12 6.33 -11.15 15.65
CA ALA A 12 6.97 -11.39 14.36
C ALA A 12 6.24 -10.70 13.17
N CYS A 13 5.03 -10.20 13.37
CA CYS A 13 4.25 -9.56 12.32
C CYS A 13 4.74 -8.13 12.05
N GLN A 14 5.01 -7.81 10.78
CA GLN A 14 5.38 -6.46 10.34
C GLN A 14 4.17 -5.60 9.95
N ALA A 15 2.99 -6.21 9.84
CA ALA A 15 1.73 -5.55 9.50
C ALA A 15 0.87 -5.31 10.76
N PRO A 16 -0.10 -4.38 10.71
CA PRO A 16 -1.07 -4.21 11.80
C PRO A 16 -1.81 -5.52 12.09
N VAL A 17 -1.86 -5.91 13.37
CA VAL A 17 -2.54 -7.13 13.82
C VAL A 17 -3.82 -6.77 14.58
N VAL A 18 -4.90 -7.48 14.28
CA VAL A 18 -6.16 -7.40 15.03
C VAL A 18 -6.39 -8.75 15.68
N GLU A 19 -6.28 -8.79 17.01
CA GLU A 19 -6.56 -10.01 17.79
C GLU A 19 -8.07 -10.19 17.99
N VAL A 20 -8.54 -11.43 17.82
CA VAL A 20 -9.97 -11.75 17.85
C VAL A 20 -10.19 -13.07 18.57
N VAL A 21 -11.12 -13.09 19.53
CA VAL A 21 -11.60 -14.32 20.16
C VAL A 21 -12.74 -14.89 19.33
N THR A 22 -12.57 -16.09 18.80
CA THR A 22 -13.58 -16.74 17.93
C THR A 22 -14.54 -17.62 18.73
N LYS A 23 -15.66 -17.99 18.10
CA LYS A 23 -16.66 -18.94 18.63
C LYS A 23 -17.27 -18.48 19.96
N VAL A 24 -17.54 -17.19 20.09
CA VAL A 24 -18.13 -16.62 21.33
C VAL A 24 -19.53 -17.15 21.63
N ASP A 25 -20.20 -17.74 20.65
CA ASP A 25 -21.46 -18.48 20.81
C ASP A 25 -21.33 -19.73 21.70
N LEU A 26 -20.10 -20.27 21.85
CA LEU A 26 -19.82 -21.42 22.71
C LEU A 26 -19.24 -21.04 24.07
N ALA A 27 -18.92 -19.77 24.29
CA ALA A 27 -18.28 -19.29 25.50
C ALA A 27 -19.32 -18.87 26.55
N ALA A 28 -19.16 -19.34 27.78
CA ALA A 28 -20.03 -18.97 28.91
C ALA A 28 -19.76 -17.56 29.47
N ARG A 29 -18.61 -16.96 29.11
CA ARG A 29 -18.21 -15.60 29.50
C ARG A 29 -17.96 -14.78 28.25
N SER A 30 -18.32 -13.50 28.32
CA SER A 30 -17.91 -12.52 27.31
C SER A 30 -16.38 -12.46 27.24
N PRO A 31 -15.80 -12.38 26.04
CA PRO A 31 -14.35 -12.32 25.89
C PRO A 31 -13.81 -10.97 26.38
N ASP A 32 -12.60 -11.02 26.94
CA ASP A 32 -11.81 -9.82 27.20
C ASP A 32 -11.20 -9.37 25.86
N GLY A 33 -11.96 -8.60 25.08
CA GLY A 33 -11.55 -8.09 23.77
C GLY A 33 -12.60 -8.26 22.67
N LEU A 34 -12.16 -8.21 21.41
CA LEU A 34 -13.04 -8.35 20.26
C LEU A 34 -13.44 -9.82 20.06
N GLY A 35 -14.68 -10.12 20.43
CA GLY A 35 -15.28 -11.44 20.26
C GLY A 35 -16.07 -11.56 18.96
N VAL A 36 -15.95 -12.68 18.25
CA VAL A 36 -16.75 -12.98 17.06
C VAL A 36 -17.35 -14.38 17.05
N SER A 37 -18.53 -14.50 16.45
CA SER A 37 -19.12 -15.77 16.04
C SER A 37 -19.54 -15.69 14.59
N VAL A 38 -18.99 -16.59 13.77
CA VAL A 38 -19.39 -16.71 12.36
C VAL A 38 -20.76 -17.36 12.22
N VAL A 39 -21.16 -18.19 13.21
CA VAL A 39 -22.44 -18.90 13.20
C VAL A 39 -23.60 -17.94 13.47
N THR A 40 -23.44 -17.04 14.45
CA THR A 40 -24.51 -16.10 14.83
C THR A 40 -24.35 -14.72 14.20
N GLY A 41 -23.17 -14.43 13.61
CA GLY A 41 -22.82 -13.12 13.08
C GLY A 41 -22.38 -12.11 14.15
N ALA A 42 -22.40 -12.50 15.43
CA ALA A 42 -22.00 -11.62 16.53
C ALA A 42 -20.58 -11.10 16.34
N GLY A 43 -20.39 -9.79 16.53
CA GLY A 43 -19.07 -9.13 16.50
C GLY A 43 -18.44 -8.96 15.12
N LEU A 44 -19.01 -9.50 14.04
CA LEU A 44 -18.43 -9.42 12.69
C LEU A 44 -18.41 -7.98 12.15
N ASP A 45 -19.40 -7.15 12.48
CA ASP A 45 -19.41 -5.74 12.06
C ASP A 45 -18.33 -4.93 12.78
N ALA A 46 -18.16 -5.17 14.08
CA ALA A 46 -17.08 -4.57 14.86
C ALA A 46 -15.70 -5.01 14.33
N LEU A 47 -15.56 -6.29 13.92
CA LEU A 47 -14.34 -6.77 13.27
C LEU A 47 -14.09 -6.09 11.93
N ARG A 48 -15.11 -5.95 11.08
CA ARG A 48 -14.99 -5.22 9.81
C ARG A 48 -14.53 -3.78 10.03
N ALA A 49 -15.11 -3.08 10.99
CA ALA A 49 -14.73 -1.71 11.33
C ALA A 49 -13.27 -1.62 11.81
N ARG A 50 -12.85 -2.53 12.70
CA ARG A 50 -11.46 -2.58 13.20
C ARG A 50 -10.45 -2.91 12.12
N LEU A 51 -10.77 -3.82 11.20
CA LEU A 51 -9.91 -4.12 10.06
C LEU A 51 -9.78 -2.92 9.12
N ALA A 52 -10.88 -2.23 8.84
CA ALA A 52 -10.86 -1.01 8.03
C ALA A 52 -10.03 0.09 8.70
N GLU A 53 -10.17 0.28 10.01
CA GLU A 53 -9.35 1.22 10.79
C GLU A 53 -7.87 0.84 10.77
N ALA A 54 -7.52 -0.44 10.97
CA ALA A 54 -6.13 -0.89 10.97
C ALA A 54 -5.47 -0.77 9.58
N ALA A 55 -6.22 -1.04 8.51
CA ALA A 55 -5.72 -1.00 7.13
C ALA A 55 -5.66 0.43 6.58
N PHE A 56 -6.68 1.24 6.85
CA PHE A 56 -6.88 2.54 6.21
C PHE A 56 -6.85 3.72 7.17
N GLY A 57 -6.82 3.53 8.49
CA GLY A 57 -6.87 4.64 9.46
C GLY A 57 -5.76 5.68 9.25
N ARG A 58 -4.56 5.25 8.83
CA ARG A 58 -3.47 6.16 8.44
C ARG A 58 -3.72 6.89 7.12
N LEU A 59 -4.36 6.25 6.15
CA LEU A 59 -4.74 6.84 4.86
C LEU A 59 -5.90 7.83 5.02
N LEU A 60 -6.88 7.52 5.88
CA LEU A 60 -8.03 8.36 6.19
C LEU A 60 -7.65 9.59 7.03
N ALA A 61 -6.63 9.48 7.88
CA ALA A 61 -6.10 10.60 8.66
C ALA A 61 -5.35 11.64 7.81
N LEU A 62 -4.93 11.28 6.59
CA LEU A 62 -4.26 12.19 5.66
C LEU A 62 -5.25 13.12 4.93
N GLY A 63 -6.56 12.98 5.16
CA GLY A 63 -7.59 13.80 4.53
C GLY A 63 -7.74 13.52 3.03
N ASP A 64 -8.84 14.01 2.44
CA ASP A 64 -9.09 13.98 0.99
C ASP A 64 -8.10 14.89 0.22
N VAL A 65 -6.80 14.67 0.32
CA VAL A 65 -5.80 15.47 -0.39
C VAL A 65 -4.55 14.66 -0.70
N GLU A 66 -4.68 13.65 -1.56
CA GLU A 66 -3.63 13.33 -2.55
C GLU A 66 -4.11 12.20 -3.47
N PRO A 67 -3.91 12.31 -4.80
CA PRO A 67 -4.14 11.19 -5.69
C PRO A 67 -3.17 10.08 -5.28
N VAL A 68 -3.69 9.08 -4.57
CA VAL A 68 -2.93 7.90 -4.18
C VAL A 68 -2.34 7.29 -5.44
N VAL A 69 -1.01 7.20 -5.49
CA VAL A 69 -0.27 6.54 -6.56
C VAL A 69 -0.51 5.03 -6.44
N THR A 70 -1.68 4.58 -6.89
CA THR A 70 -2.18 3.21 -6.75
C THR A 70 -1.47 2.22 -7.69
N ARG A 71 -0.85 2.71 -8.76
CA ARG A 71 -0.17 1.88 -9.76
C ARG A 71 1.34 1.85 -9.49
N ALA A 72 1.91 0.64 -9.43
CA ALA A 72 3.34 0.45 -9.20
C ALA A 72 4.24 1.18 -10.23
N ARG A 73 3.80 1.25 -11.49
CA ARG A 73 4.51 1.97 -12.55
C ARG A 73 4.61 3.49 -12.32
N HIS A 74 3.54 4.12 -11.83
CA HIS A 74 3.54 5.56 -11.53
C HIS A 74 4.46 5.85 -10.36
N ARG A 75 4.51 4.95 -9.37
CA ARG A 75 5.46 5.03 -8.26
C ARG A 75 6.90 4.94 -8.75
N ALA A 76 7.22 3.94 -9.57
CA ALA A 76 8.56 3.78 -10.13
C ALA A 76 9.00 4.97 -11.01
N ALA A 77 8.07 5.56 -11.77
CA ALA A 77 8.33 6.78 -12.53
C ALA A 77 8.67 7.97 -11.63
N LEU A 78 7.90 8.19 -10.56
CA LEU A 78 8.14 9.25 -9.57
C LEU A 78 9.43 9.03 -8.78
N GLU A 79 9.72 7.80 -8.35
CA GLU A 79 10.96 7.46 -7.65
C GLU A 79 12.19 7.72 -8.52
N ARG A 80 12.14 7.35 -9.82
CA ARG A 80 13.20 7.68 -10.77
C ARG A 80 13.36 9.19 -10.96
N ALA A 81 12.26 9.91 -11.16
CA ALA A 81 12.29 11.36 -11.33
C ALA A 81 12.91 12.06 -10.13
N LEU A 82 12.57 11.63 -8.90
CA LEU A 82 13.14 12.15 -7.67
C LEU A 82 14.65 11.90 -7.60
N GLY A 83 15.10 10.66 -7.88
CA GLY A 83 16.52 10.33 -7.88
C GLY A 83 17.35 11.16 -8.87
N GLU A 84 16.80 11.46 -10.04
CA GLU A 84 17.45 12.34 -11.03
C GLU A 84 17.49 13.80 -10.56
N VAL A 85 16.46 14.30 -9.86
CA VAL A 85 16.47 15.64 -9.27
C VAL A 85 17.53 15.76 -8.17
N ASP A 86 17.68 14.74 -7.32
CA ASP A 86 18.72 14.71 -6.30
C ASP A 86 20.11 14.72 -6.94
N ALA A 87 20.32 13.91 -7.99
CA ALA A 87 21.58 13.87 -8.73
C ALA A 87 21.88 15.21 -9.46
N PHE A 88 20.85 15.91 -9.94
CA PHE A 88 20.97 17.26 -10.49
C PHE A 88 21.54 18.23 -9.45
N TYR A 89 21.03 18.24 -8.21
CA TYR A 89 21.54 19.13 -7.16
C TYR A 89 23.01 18.84 -6.84
N VAL A 90 23.38 17.56 -6.74
CA VAL A 90 24.79 17.16 -6.54
C VAL A 90 25.69 17.65 -7.69
N ALA A 91 25.26 17.47 -8.94
CA ALA A 91 26.02 17.91 -10.11
C ALA A 91 26.16 19.43 -10.17
N ARG A 92 25.13 20.18 -9.74
CA ARG A 92 25.18 21.65 -9.62
C ARG A 92 26.15 22.12 -8.55
N GLU A 93 26.18 21.48 -7.39
CA GLU A 93 27.14 21.79 -6.33
C GLU A 93 28.59 21.55 -6.79
N GLN A 94 28.81 20.53 -7.62
CA GLN A 94 30.10 20.23 -8.23
C GLN A 94 30.45 21.09 -9.45
N GLN A 95 29.58 22.04 -9.83
CA GLN A 95 29.73 22.92 -11.00
C GLN A 95 29.89 22.17 -12.33
N VAL A 96 29.26 20.99 -12.46
CA VAL A 96 29.27 20.20 -13.70
C VAL A 96 27.95 20.42 -14.45
N ASP A 97 27.82 21.58 -15.10
CA ASP A 97 26.56 22.01 -15.73
C ASP A 97 26.02 21.03 -16.79
N ALA A 98 26.90 20.36 -17.53
CA ALA A 98 26.50 19.35 -18.53
C ALA A 98 25.87 18.11 -17.88
N ALA A 99 26.38 17.68 -16.72
CA ALA A 99 25.81 16.57 -15.96
C ALA A 99 24.47 16.97 -15.32
N ALA A 100 24.40 18.18 -14.75
CA ALA A 100 23.15 18.73 -14.22
C ALA A 100 22.05 18.77 -15.30
N ALA A 101 22.34 19.31 -16.48
CA ALA A 101 21.36 19.34 -17.58
C ALA A 101 20.89 17.95 -18.02
N THR A 102 21.75 16.94 -17.91
CA THR A 102 21.42 15.54 -18.23
C THR A 102 20.43 14.96 -17.23
N HIS A 103 20.68 15.12 -15.93
CA HIS A 103 19.79 14.69 -14.86
C HIS A 103 18.42 15.35 -14.94
N LEU A 104 18.37 16.66 -15.23
CA LEU A 104 17.09 17.36 -15.38
C LEU A 104 16.26 16.83 -16.57
N ARG A 105 16.91 16.50 -17.69
CA ARG A 105 16.23 15.89 -18.85
C ARG A 105 15.72 14.48 -18.54
N ALA A 106 16.49 13.69 -17.79
CA ALA A 106 16.08 12.36 -17.35
C ALA A 106 14.87 12.42 -16.39
N ALA A 107 14.85 13.38 -15.46
CA ALA A 107 13.72 13.62 -14.57
C ALA A 107 12.44 13.95 -15.35
N VAL A 108 12.52 14.83 -16.36
CA VAL A 108 11.38 15.16 -17.23
C VAL A 108 10.89 13.93 -17.99
N GLY A 109 11.78 13.14 -18.58
CA GLY A 109 11.39 11.91 -19.28
C GLY A 109 10.70 10.88 -18.38
N ALA A 110 11.16 10.73 -17.13
CA ALA A 110 10.50 9.87 -16.14
C ALA A 110 9.10 10.39 -15.76
N LEU A 111 8.87 11.71 -15.79
CA LEU A 111 7.54 12.30 -15.59
C LEU A 111 6.66 12.20 -16.84
N ASP A 112 7.22 12.22 -18.05
CA ASP A 112 6.45 11.99 -19.28
C ASP A 112 5.83 10.58 -19.32
N ASP A 113 6.54 9.58 -18.77
CA ASP A 113 6.01 8.22 -18.57
C ASP A 113 4.76 8.21 -17.66
N LEU A 114 4.62 9.20 -16.75
CA LEU A 114 3.47 9.34 -15.85
C LEU A 114 2.24 9.92 -16.56
N ILE A 115 2.44 10.83 -17.51
CA ILE A 115 1.38 11.59 -18.21
C ILE A 115 0.83 10.79 -19.40
N GLY A 116 1.52 9.72 -19.83
CA GLY A 116 1.00 8.74 -20.76
C GLY A 116 1.24 9.10 -22.22
N ALA A 117 2.51 9.08 -22.65
CA ALA A 117 2.78 8.53 -23.97
C ALA A 117 2.33 7.05 -23.93
N VAL A 118 1.11 6.77 -24.41
CA VAL A 118 0.48 5.45 -24.36
C VAL A 118 1.47 4.39 -24.83
N THR A 119 1.94 3.56 -23.92
CA THR A 119 2.87 2.49 -24.26
C THR A 119 2.07 1.34 -24.89
N PRO A 120 2.65 0.56 -25.82
CA PRO A 120 2.01 -0.65 -26.33
C PRO A 120 1.56 -1.59 -25.20
N ASP A 121 2.30 -1.62 -24.09
CA ASP A 121 1.95 -2.39 -22.90
C ASP A 121 0.67 -1.90 -22.22
N ASP A 122 0.36 -0.60 -22.24
CA ASP A 122 -0.92 -0.07 -21.75
C ASP A 122 -2.12 -0.56 -22.58
N VAL A 123 -1.90 -0.73 -23.89
CA VAL A 123 -2.91 -1.30 -24.78
C VAL A 123 -3.09 -2.79 -24.49
N LEU A 124 -1.99 -3.52 -24.31
CA LEU A 124 -2.03 -4.95 -24.00
C LEU A 124 -2.66 -5.21 -22.62
N ASP A 125 -2.29 -4.47 -21.58
CA ASP A 125 -2.89 -4.57 -20.25
C ASP A 125 -4.39 -4.31 -20.28
N ARG A 126 -4.84 -3.33 -21.06
CA ARG A 126 -6.28 -3.03 -21.20
C ARG A 126 -7.03 -4.09 -22.00
N VAL A 127 -6.41 -4.68 -23.02
CA VAL A 127 -6.95 -5.82 -23.75
C VAL A 127 -7.08 -7.02 -22.81
N PHE A 128 -6.02 -7.38 -22.09
CA PHE A 128 -5.95 -8.57 -21.24
C PHE A 128 -6.63 -8.44 -19.88
N ALA A 129 -6.88 -7.23 -19.36
CA ALA A 129 -7.61 -7.01 -18.11
C ALA A 129 -9.07 -7.52 -18.14
N SER A 130 -9.64 -7.74 -19.34
CA SER A 130 -10.98 -8.30 -19.52
C SER A 130 -10.99 -9.80 -19.87
N PHE A 131 -9.83 -10.41 -20.08
CA PHE A 131 -9.74 -11.86 -20.29
C PHE A 131 -9.52 -12.55 -18.95
N CYS A 132 -10.53 -13.26 -18.46
CA CYS A 132 -10.32 -14.27 -17.43
C CYS A 132 -9.35 -15.32 -17.98
N VAL A 133 -8.08 -15.28 -17.58
CA VAL A 133 -7.20 -16.45 -17.69
C VAL A 133 -7.69 -17.44 -16.65
N GLY A 134 -8.40 -18.46 -17.12
CA GLY A 134 -9.24 -19.33 -16.30
C GLY A 134 -8.60 -19.82 -15.00
N LYS A 135 -9.23 -19.40 -13.90
CA LYS A 135 -9.75 -20.28 -12.84
C LYS A 135 -11.13 -19.79 -12.43
#